data_AF-A0A821FIU9-F1
#
_entry.id   AF-A0A821FIU9-F1
#
_cell.length_a   1.000
_cell.length_b   1.000
_cell.length_c   1.000
_cell.angle_alpha   90.00
_cell.angle_beta   90.00
_cell.angle_gamma   90.00
#
_symmetry.space_group_name_H-M   'P 1'
#
loop_
_entity.id
_entity.type
_entity.pdbx_description
1 polymer ?
#
loop_
_entity_poly.entity_id
_entity_poly.type
_entity_poly.pdbx_seq_one_letter_code
_entity_poly.pdbx_strand_id
1 'polypeptide(L)'
;MISITTAQSETDIQEILALQQANLKQNIPIEMQASEGFVTVHHRYDVLQRMNAKMPSIIAKDANAKGIEGLNQFSITAAAHDLSVQIRYYQSIVSGRVSVYSFSYGTMWLDRFRQIYPNLVHHYDLWTSSVASKFLGYCQFQSECNQYFPADEPPQIMLSKIRKELAGNNQRCVNNYFSQYHLTDEKL
;
A
#
# COMPACT_ATOMS: atom_id res chain seq x y z
N MET A 1 5.77 26.41 4.89
CA MET A 1 5.04 26.46 3.60
C MET A 1 5.63 25.38 2.72
N ILE A 2 4.83 24.45 2.21
CA ILE A 2 5.32 23.36 1.35
C ILE A 2 5.50 23.87 -0.08
N SER A 3 6.69 23.66 -0.66
CA SER A 3 7.01 23.89 -2.07
C SER A 3 7.32 22.57 -2.75
N ILE A 4 6.67 22.31 -3.89
CA ILE A 4 6.96 21.15 -4.74
C ILE A 4 8.00 21.55 -5.77
N THR A 5 9.10 20.81 -5.81
CA THR A 5 10.22 21.03 -6.73
C THR A 5 10.85 19.69 -7.10
N THR A 6 11.99 19.71 -7.77
CA THR A 6 12.80 18.51 -8.03
C THR A 6 14.06 18.51 -7.16
N ALA A 7 14.63 17.34 -6.92
CA ALA A 7 15.89 17.20 -6.19
C ALA A 7 17.05 17.74 -7.04
N GLN A 8 17.70 18.80 -6.56
CA GLN A 8 18.72 19.57 -7.29
C GLN A 8 20.12 19.41 -6.69
N SER A 9 20.21 18.93 -5.45
CA SER A 9 21.45 18.92 -4.68
C SER A 9 21.76 17.55 -4.08
N GLU A 10 23.02 17.35 -3.72
CA GLU A 10 23.44 16.19 -2.93
C GLU A 10 22.68 16.09 -1.61
N THR A 11 22.42 17.23 -0.94
CA THR A 11 21.62 17.28 0.28
C THR A 11 20.21 16.71 0.05
N ASP A 12 19.57 17.06 -1.07
CA ASP A 12 18.25 16.50 -1.41
C ASP A 12 18.29 14.97 -1.56
N ILE A 13 19.35 14.44 -2.17
CA ILE A 13 19.53 12.98 -2.33
C ILE A 13 19.71 12.31 -0.96
N GLN A 14 20.51 12.90 -0.07
CA GLN A 14 20.70 12.37 1.28
C GLN A 14 19.40 12.40 2.09
N GLU A 15 18.60 13.46 1.96
CA GLU A 15 17.30 13.57 2.61
C GLU A 15 16.29 12.56 2.05
N ILE A 16 16.28 12.28 0.74
CA ILE A 16 15.49 11.19 0.16
C ILE A 16 15.91 9.83 0.73
N LEU A 17 17.22 9.56 0.89
CA LEU A 17 17.71 8.32 1.48
C LEU A 17 17.28 8.18 2.95
N ALA A 18 17.41 9.26 3.73
CA ALA A 18 16.96 9.30 5.11
C ALA A 18 15.46 8.99 5.21
N LEU A 19 14.65 9.55 4.32
CA LEU A 19 13.21 9.27 4.25
C LEU A 19 12.91 7.83 3.84
N GLN A 20 13.62 7.28 2.85
CA GLN A 20 13.46 5.87 2.46
C GLN A 20 13.79 4.95 3.64
N GLN A 21 14.90 5.19 4.34
CA GLN A 21 15.30 4.44 5.51
C GLN A 21 14.25 4.53 6.62
N ALA A 22 13.78 5.73 6.96
CA ALA A 22 12.79 5.94 8.01
C ALA A 22 11.46 5.24 7.72
N ASN A 23 11.06 5.14 6.45
CA ASN A 23 9.77 4.58 6.04
C ASN A 23 9.85 3.11 5.57
N LEU A 24 10.99 2.42 5.77
CA LEU A 24 11.06 0.98 5.53
C LEU A 24 10.09 0.23 6.45
N LYS A 25 9.50 -0.86 5.94
CA LYS A 25 8.54 -1.69 6.69
C LYS A 25 8.99 -2.01 8.12
N GLN A 26 10.24 -2.41 8.29
CA GLN A 26 10.80 -2.79 9.59
C GLN A 26 10.96 -1.62 10.58
N ASN A 27 10.89 -0.37 10.11
CA ASN A 27 11.19 0.83 10.89
C ASN A 27 9.93 1.62 11.26
N ILE A 28 8.74 1.16 10.84
CA ILE A 28 7.48 1.83 11.16
C ILE A 28 6.48 0.89 11.87
N PRO A 29 5.63 1.40 12.79
CA PRO A 29 4.63 0.59 13.49
C PRO A 29 3.65 -0.10 12.53
N ILE A 30 3.15 -1.28 12.93
CA ILE A 30 2.22 -2.07 12.10
C ILE A 30 0.93 -1.29 11.75
N GLU A 31 0.42 -0.50 12.69
CA GLU A 31 -0.76 0.35 12.48
C GLU A 31 -0.52 1.40 11.37
N MET A 32 0.70 1.94 11.31
CA MET A 32 1.10 2.92 10.29
C MET A 32 1.39 2.25 8.95
N GLN A 33 2.00 1.06 8.94
CA GLN A 33 2.13 0.25 7.73
C GLN A 33 0.75 0.01 7.09
N ALA A 34 -0.24 -0.19 7.95
CA ALA A 34 -1.60 -0.41 7.53
C ALA A 34 -2.26 0.88 7.00
N SER A 35 -2.27 1.96 7.78
CA SER A 35 -3.01 3.16 7.40
C SER A 35 -2.29 3.99 6.34
N GLU A 36 -0.96 4.09 6.39
CA GLU A 36 -0.17 5.00 5.55
C GLU A 36 0.73 4.27 4.54
N GLY A 37 0.94 2.96 4.70
CA GLY A 37 1.84 2.18 3.85
C GLY A 37 3.30 2.27 4.29
N PHE A 38 4.20 1.72 3.47
CA PHE A 38 5.64 1.73 3.70
C PHE A 38 6.44 1.69 2.40
N VAL A 39 7.75 1.96 2.51
CA VAL A 39 8.72 1.82 1.43
C VAL A 39 9.28 0.39 1.41
N THR A 40 9.37 -0.19 0.21
CA THR A 40 9.96 -1.53 -0.01
C THR A 40 11.41 -1.46 -0.51
N VAL A 41 11.88 -0.28 -0.93
CA VAL A 41 13.21 -0.09 -1.53
C VAL A 41 13.93 1.06 -0.83
N HIS A 42 15.07 0.75 -0.22
CA HIS A 42 16.06 1.74 0.18
C HIS A 42 17.24 1.67 -0.81
N HIS A 43 17.45 2.75 -1.56
CA HIS A 43 18.48 2.81 -2.57
C HIS A 43 19.85 3.03 -1.95
N ARG A 44 20.90 2.66 -2.68
CA ARG A 44 22.23 3.19 -2.41
C ARG A 44 22.36 4.59 -2.99
N TYR A 45 23.15 5.43 -2.36
CA TYR A 45 23.42 6.79 -2.83
C TYR A 45 23.80 6.85 -4.31
N ASP A 46 24.76 6.01 -4.74
CA ASP A 46 25.25 6.03 -6.12
C ASP A 46 24.16 5.67 -7.14
N VAL A 47 23.24 4.78 -6.77
CA VAL A 47 22.10 4.40 -7.61
C VAL A 47 21.10 5.55 -7.69
N LEU A 48 20.71 6.10 -6.54
CA LEU A 48 19.73 7.19 -6.47
C LEU A 48 20.23 8.45 -7.17
N GLN A 49 21.52 8.78 -7.03
CA GLN A 49 22.16 9.89 -7.72
C GLN A 49 22.11 9.70 -9.25
N ARG A 50 22.43 8.50 -9.76
CA ARG A 50 22.33 8.21 -11.20
C ARG A 50 20.88 8.30 -11.71
N MET A 51 19.91 7.83 -10.93
CA MET A 51 18.49 7.95 -11.26
C MET A 51 18.08 9.41 -11.32
N ASN A 52 18.42 10.20 -10.31
CA ASN A 52 18.11 11.63 -10.25
C ASN A 52 18.76 12.43 -11.38
N ALA A 53 20.00 12.10 -11.75
CA ALA A 53 20.69 12.74 -12.87
C ALA A 53 20.02 12.46 -14.22
N LYS A 54 19.32 11.34 -14.37
CA LYS A 54 18.54 11.00 -15.57
C LYS A 54 17.17 11.66 -15.56
N MET A 55 16.50 11.63 -14.41
CA MET A 55 15.18 12.21 -14.20
C MET A 55 15.08 12.64 -12.73
N PRO A 56 15.16 13.95 -12.45
CA PRO A 56 15.13 14.46 -11.08
C PRO A 56 13.86 14.04 -10.36
N SER A 57 14.01 13.49 -9.15
CA SER A 57 12.89 13.09 -8.31
C SER A 57 12.11 14.32 -7.87
N ILE A 58 10.78 14.25 -7.89
CA ILE A 58 9.91 15.29 -7.36
C ILE A 58 9.95 15.19 -5.84
N ILE A 59 10.16 16.33 -5.17
CA ILE A 59 10.26 16.44 -3.72
C ILE A 59 9.40 17.59 -3.21
N ALA A 60 8.92 17.45 -1.98
CA ALA A 60 8.24 18.48 -1.23
C ALA A 60 9.19 19.04 -0.17
N LYS A 61 9.42 20.35 -0.16
CA LYS A 61 10.24 21.04 0.85
C LYS A 61 9.38 21.93 1.71
N ASP A 62 9.50 21.84 3.04
CA ASP A 62 8.93 22.86 3.91
C ASP A 62 9.95 23.98 4.12
N ALA A 63 9.59 25.20 3.76
CA ALA A 63 10.43 26.38 4.02
C ALA A 63 10.75 26.59 5.53
N ASN A 64 9.94 26.00 6.43
CA ASN A 64 10.09 26.14 7.88
C ASN A 64 10.79 24.94 8.54
N ALA A 65 10.93 23.81 7.85
CA ALA A 65 11.69 22.66 8.31
C ALA A 65 13.05 22.62 7.60
N LYS A 66 14.11 22.23 8.29
CA LYS A 66 15.47 22.14 7.68
C LYS A 66 15.62 20.86 6.84
N GLY A 67 14.72 20.60 5.89
CA GLY A 67 14.81 19.46 4.97
C GLY A 67 13.53 19.14 4.20
N ILE A 68 13.55 18.04 3.43
CA ILE A 68 12.38 17.41 2.81
C ILE A 68 11.48 16.85 3.92
N GLU A 69 10.38 17.55 4.20
CA GLU A 69 9.29 17.06 5.05
C GLU A 69 7.99 16.99 4.25
N GLY A 70 7.11 16.06 4.62
CA GLY A 70 5.79 15.92 4.02
C GLY A 70 5.56 14.63 3.23
N LEU A 71 6.51 13.69 3.15
CA LEU A 71 6.22 12.36 2.58
C LEU A 71 5.17 11.57 3.37
N ASN A 72 4.95 11.89 4.63
CA ASN A 72 3.82 11.34 5.40
C ASN A 72 2.46 11.78 4.80
N GLN A 73 2.44 12.85 4.01
CA GLN A 73 1.29 13.28 3.20
C GLN A 73 1.20 12.53 1.87
N PHE A 74 2.24 11.80 1.46
CA PHE A 74 2.29 10.96 0.27
C PHE A 74 2.18 9.48 0.67
N SER A 75 1.12 9.19 1.41
CA SER A 75 0.77 7.83 1.85
C SER A 75 -0.12 7.14 0.83
N ILE A 76 -0.31 5.82 0.99
CA ILE A 76 -1.31 5.11 0.16
C ILE A 76 -2.73 5.64 0.40
N THR A 77 -3.01 6.21 1.58
CA THR A 77 -4.29 6.86 1.88
C THR A 77 -4.43 8.18 1.11
N ALA A 78 -3.41 9.04 1.15
CA ALA A 78 -3.45 10.29 0.40
C ALA A 78 -3.52 10.06 -1.11
N ALA A 79 -2.71 9.13 -1.64
CA ALA A 79 -2.78 8.74 -3.04
C ALA A 79 -4.16 8.17 -3.42
N ALA A 80 -4.82 7.46 -2.50
CA ALA A 80 -6.18 6.99 -2.71
C ALA A 80 -7.19 8.15 -2.78
N HIS A 81 -7.06 9.16 -1.90
CA HIS A 81 -7.87 10.37 -1.96
C HIS A 81 -7.69 11.10 -3.30
N ASP A 82 -6.45 11.28 -3.77
CA ASP A 82 -6.14 11.98 -5.02
C ASP A 82 -6.82 11.31 -6.22
N LEU A 83 -6.72 9.98 -6.32
CA LEU A 83 -7.38 9.26 -7.40
C LEU A 83 -8.91 9.37 -7.29
N SER A 84 -9.47 9.38 -6.08
CA SER A 84 -10.92 9.51 -5.90
C SER A 84 -11.45 10.82 -6.46
N VAL A 85 -10.70 11.92 -6.32
CA VAL A 85 -11.04 13.23 -6.85
C VAL A 85 -11.02 13.18 -8.39
N GLN A 86 -9.98 12.58 -8.97
CA GLN A 86 -9.87 12.42 -10.42
C GLN A 86 -11.00 11.57 -11.01
N ILE A 87 -11.36 10.46 -10.35
CA ILE A 87 -12.45 9.59 -10.80
C ILE A 87 -13.79 10.32 -10.76
N ARG A 88 -14.09 11.05 -9.66
CA ARG A 88 -15.33 11.82 -9.55
C ARG A 88 -15.40 12.91 -10.60
N TYR A 89 -14.29 13.60 -10.85
CA TYR A 89 -14.21 14.57 -11.93
C TYR A 89 -14.49 13.89 -13.28
N TYR A 90 -13.85 12.77 -13.58
CA TYR A 90 -14.06 12.06 -14.84
C TYR A 90 -15.52 11.58 -15.02
N GLN A 91 -16.12 11.01 -13.97
CA GLN A 91 -17.51 10.55 -13.98
C GLN A 91 -18.53 11.69 -14.11
N SER A 92 -18.17 12.93 -13.73
CA SER A 92 -19.06 14.08 -13.90
C SER A 92 -19.11 14.59 -15.35
N ILE A 93 -18.06 14.32 -16.13
CA ILE A 93 -17.94 14.78 -17.53
C ILE A 93 -18.13 13.66 -18.56
N VAL A 94 -17.92 12.39 -18.18
CA VAL A 94 -18.07 11.24 -19.06
C VAL A 94 -18.98 10.20 -18.42
N SER A 95 -20.02 9.79 -19.14
CA SER A 95 -20.85 8.63 -18.78
C SER A 95 -20.10 7.34 -19.10
N GLY A 96 -19.22 6.92 -18.19
CA GLY A 96 -18.38 5.73 -18.35
C GLY A 96 -18.13 5.00 -17.03
N ARG A 97 -17.87 3.70 -17.12
CA ARG A 97 -17.44 2.88 -15.97
C ARG A 97 -15.94 2.99 -15.81
N VAL A 98 -15.49 3.16 -14.57
CA VAL A 98 -14.06 3.16 -14.22
C VAL A 98 -13.71 1.80 -13.62
N SER A 99 -12.60 1.23 -14.06
CA SER A 99 -12.00 0.02 -13.48
C SER A 99 -10.55 0.33 -13.09
N VAL A 100 -10.10 -0.18 -11.95
CA VAL A 100 -8.76 0.06 -11.43
C VAL A 100 -8.00 -1.25 -11.32
N TYR A 101 -6.80 -1.28 -11.88
CA TYR A 101 -5.90 -2.44 -11.90
C TYR A 101 -4.65 -2.13 -11.09
N SER A 102 -4.09 -3.14 -10.43
CA SER A 102 -2.92 -2.96 -9.57
C SER A 102 -1.94 -4.12 -9.62
N PHE A 103 -0.65 -3.79 -9.46
CA PHE A 103 0.48 -4.72 -9.50
C PHE A 103 1.49 -4.40 -8.41
N SER A 104 2.13 -5.41 -7.83
CA SER A 104 3.18 -5.25 -6.80
C SER A 104 2.69 -4.35 -5.65
N TYR A 105 3.43 -3.29 -5.29
CA TYR A 105 3.02 -2.31 -4.28
C TYR A 105 1.61 -1.72 -4.51
N GLY A 106 1.20 -1.61 -5.78
CA GLY A 106 -0.13 -1.13 -6.14
C GLY A 106 -1.26 -1.96 -5.51
N THR A 107 -1.03 -3.22 -5.13
CA THR A 107 -2.08 -4.04 -4.52
C THR A 107 -2.42 -3.58 -3.11
N MET A 108 -1.40 -3.20 -2.32
CA MET A 108 -1.62 -2.58 -1.00
C MET A 108 -2.38 -1.26 -1.12
N TRP A 109 -2.00 -0.45 -2.11
CA TRP A 109 -2.68 0.81 -2.38
C TRP A 109 -4.15 0.60 -2.83
N LEU A 110 -4.42 -0.37 -3.71
CA LEU A 110 -5.77 -0.66 -4.20
C LEU A 110 -6.67 -1.21 -3.08
N ASP A 111 -6.12 -2.03 -2.20
CA ASP A 111 -6.83 -2.52 -1.02
C ASP A 111 -7.26 -1.37 -0.10
N ARG A 112 -6.34 -0.42 0.14
CA ARG A 112 -6.66 0.79 0.91
C ARG A 112 -7.69 1.67 0.22
N PHE A 113 -7.53 1.90 -1.09
CA PHE A 113 -8.49 2.66 -1.88
C PHE A 113 -9.90 2.05 -1.81
N ARG A 114 -10.03 0.72 -1.92
CA ARG A 114 -11.31 0.01 -1.80
C ARG A 114 -11.91 0.13 -0.40
N GLN A 115 -11.11 0.13 0.66
CA GLN A 115 -11.61 0.34 2.03
C GLN A 115 -12.23 1.73 2.20
N ILE A 116 -11.59 2.77 1.68
CA ILE A 116 -12.03 4.16 1.82
C ILE A 116 -13.16 4.49 0.83
N TYR A 117 -13.15 3.87 -0.36
CA TYR A 117 -14.03 4.20 -1.49
C TYR A 117 -14.72 2.98 -2.13
N PRO A 118 -15.40 2.11 -1.36
CA PRO A 118 -15.84 0.79 -1.82
C PRO A 118 -16.71 0.80 -3.08
N ASN A 119 -17.48 1.86 -3.29
CA ASN A 119 -18.47 1.96 -4.38
C ASN A 119 -18.10 2.99 -5.47
N LEU A 120 -16.88 3.53 -5.46
CA LEU A 120 -16.52 4.60 -6.39
C LEU A 120 -16.21 4.09 -7.81
N VAL A 121 -15.69 2.87 -7.94
CA VAL A 121 -15.37 2.25 -9.23
C VAL A 121 -16.16 0.97 -9.44
N HIS A 122 -16.36 0.61 -10.70
CA HIS A 122 -17.20 -0.51 -11.10
C HIS A 122 -16.50 -1.86 -10.89
N HIS A 123 -15.17 -1.90 -11.08
CA HIS A 123 -14.38 -3.12 -10.95
C HIS A 123 -12.99 -2.83 -10.38
N TYR A 124 -12.52 -3.75 -9.53
CA TYR A 124 -11.18 -3.73 -8.95
C TYR A 124 -10.47 -5.02 -9.34
N ASP A 125 -9.26 -4.91 -9.88
CA ASP A 125 -8.42 -6.06 -10.20
C ASP A 125 -7.06 -5.99 -9.49
N LEU A 126 -6.74 -7.06 -8.77
CA LEU A 126 -5.54 -7.20 -7.95
C LEU A 126 -4.66 -8.27 -8.60
N TRP A 127 -3.50 -7.89 -9.14
CA TRP A 127 -2.53 -8.83 -9.68
C TRP A 127 -1.36 -8.98 -8.72
N THR A 128 -1.49 -9.90 -7.76
CA THR A 128 -0.37 -10.43 -6.98
C THR A 128 -0.07 -11.87 -7.44
N SER A 129 1.16 -12.32 -7.26
CA SER A 129 1.59 -13.68 -7.61
C SER A 129 1.08 -14.78 -6.68
N SER A 130 0.44 -14.44 -5.54
CA SER A 130 -0.24 -15.45 -4.72
C SER A 130 -1.49 -14.90 -4.02
N VAL A 131 -2.55 -15.70 -4.07
CA VAL A 131 -3.82 -15.48 -3.36
C VAL A 131 -3.59 -15.37 -1.84
N ALA A 132 -2.64 -16.16 -1.32
CA ALA A 132 -2.18 -16.10 0.07
C ALA A 132 -1.66 -14.71 0.45
N SER A 133 -0.89 -14.05 -0.42
CA SER A 133 -0.40 -12.69 -0.18
C SER A 133 -1.52 -11.65 -0.20
N LYS A 134 -2.55 -11.83 -1.05
CA LYS A 134 -3.74 -10.95 -1.04
C LYS A 134 -4.46 -11.09 0.29
N PHE A 135 -4.72 -12.32 0.70
CA PHE A 135 -5.45 -12.58 1.94
C PHE A 135 -4.67 -12.16 3.19
N LEU A 136 -3.37 -12.45 3.29
CA LEU A 136 -2.52 -11.99 4.40
C LEU A 136 -2.46 -10.46 4.49
N GLY A 137 -2.48 -9.78 3.34
CA GLY A 137 -2.72 -8.34 3.26
C GLY A 137 -4.03 -8.01 3.95
N TYR A 138 -5.17 -8.41 3.38
CA TYR A 138 -6.51 -8.09 3.90
C TYR A 138 -6.75 -8.48 5.37
N CYS A 139 -6.23 -9.62 5.83
CA CYS A 139 -6.42 -10.12 7.19
C CYS A 139 -5.83 -9.18 8.25
N GLN A 140 -4.66 -8.61 7.98
CA GLN A 140 -3.98 -7.68 8.90
C GLN A 140 -4.80 -6.39 9.13
N PHE A 141 -5.79 -6.11 8.29
CA PHE A 141 -6.62 -4.91 8.36
C PHE A 141 -8.03 -5.12 8.92
N GLN A 142 -8.46 -6.36 9.12
CA GLN A 142 -9.78 -6.65 9.70
C GLN A 142 -9.66 -6.85 11.20
N SER A 143 -10.43 -6.09 11.98
CA SER A 143 -10.42 -6.17 13.44
C SER A 143 -10.83 -7.56 13.95
N GLU A 144 -11.73 -8.26 13.24
CA GLU A 144 -12.08 -9.64 13.59
C GLU A 144 -10.92 -10.60 13.36
N CYS A 145 -10.10 -10.39 12.32
CA CYS A 145 -8.96 -11.25 12.01
C CYS A 145 -7.75 -10.98 12.91
N ASN A 146 -7.54 -9.72 13.33
CA ASN A 146 -6.49 -9.35 14.29
C ASN A 146 -6.66 -10.00 15.68
N GLN A 147 -7.87 -10.40 16.05
CA GLN A 147 -8.10 -11.19 17.29
C GLN A 147 -7.58 -12.63 17.19
N TYR A 148 -7.50 -13.20 15.98
CA TYR A 148 -7.08 -14.58 15.75
C TYR A 148 -5.65 -14.70 15.21
N PHE A 149 -5.16 -13.65 14.54
CA PHE A 149 -3.82 -13.56 13.98
C PHE A 149 -3.14 -12.29 14.52
N PRO A 150 -2.36 -12.40 15.60
CA PRO A 150 -1.70 -11.24 16.17
C PRO A 150 -0.68 -10.65 15.18
N ALA A 151 -0.51 -9.33 15.22
CA ALA A 151 0.20 -8.56 14.21
C ALA A 151 1.70 -8.90 14.09
N ASP A 152 2.28 -9.52 15.12
CA ASP A 152 3.67 -9.98 15.21
C ASP A 152 3.89 -11.38 14.62
N GLU A 153 2.83 -12.09 14.21
CA GLU A 153 2.95 -13.44 13.69
C GLU A 153 3.54 -13.47 12.27
N PRO A 154 4.58 -14.28 12.01
CA PRO A 154 5.18 -14.35 10.68
C PRO A 154 4.16 -14.77 9.60
N PRO A 155 4.20 -14.17 8.40
CA PRO A 155 3.27 -14.48 7.30
C PRO A 155 3.14 -15.98 6.97
N GLN A 156 4.23 -16.75 7.14
CA GLN A 156 4.26 -18.19 6.90
C GLN A 156 3.45 -18.97 7.95
N ILE A 157 3.50 -18.54 9.21
CA ILE A 157 2.74 -19.14 10.31
C ILE A 157 1.26 -18.78 10.13
N MET A 158 0.96 -17.53 9.80
CA MET A 158 -0.39 -17.07 9.52
C MET A 158 -1.02 -17.88 8.36
N LEU A 159 -0.30 -18.04 7.23
CA LEU A 159 -0.74 -18.87 6.11
C LEU A 159 -1.01 -20.32 6.53
N SER A 160 -0.16 -20.92 7.36
CA SER A 160 -0.35 -22.29 7.84
C SER A 160 -1.62 -22.47 8.67
N LYS A 161 -1.99 -21.46 9.48
CA LYS A 161 -3.21 -21.48 10.28
C LYS A 161 -4.45 -21.28 9.42
N ILE A 162 -4.38 -20.42 8.41
CA ILE A 162 -5.46 -20.19 7.44
C ILE A 162 -5.75 -21.46 6.65
N ARG A 163 -4.71 -22.15 6.16
CA ARG A 163 -4.85 -23.46 5.51
C ARG A 163 -5.54 -24.48 6.41
N LYS A 164 -5.17 -24.53 7.70
CA LYS A 164 -5.83 -25.40 8.70
C LYS A 164 -7.31 -25.05 8.92
N GLU A 165 -7.67 -23.76 8.94
CA GLU A 165 -9.08 -23.34 9.07
C GLU A 165 -9.91 -23.73 7.84
N LEU A 166 -9.36 -23.55 6.64
CA LEU A 166 -10.01 -23.94 5.39
C LEU A 166 -10.20 -25.45 5.28
N ALA A 167 -9.17 -26.23 5.60
CA ALA A 167 -9.24 -27.69 5.63
C ALA A 167 -10.25 -28.20 6.68
N GLY A 168 -10.41 -27.47 7.80
CA GLY A 168 -11.37 -27.79 8.85
C GLY A 168 -12.79 -27.22 8.62
N ASN A 169 -13.03 -26.51 7.52
CA ASN A 169 -14.27 -25.75 7.25
C ASN A 169 -14.66 -24.79 8.40
N ASN A 170 -13.68 -24.37 9.20
CA ASN A 170 -13.87 -23.50 10.36
C ASN A 170 -13.68 -22.06 9.85
N GLN A 171 -14.73 -21.46 9.30
CA GLN A 171 -14.65 -20.15 8.64
C GLN A 171 -14.65 -18.96 9.63
N ARG A 172 -13.83 -19.02 10.69
CA ARG A 172 -13.90 -18.06 11.81
C ARG A 172 -13.46 -16.64 11.43
N CYS A 173 -12.43 -16.51 10.59
CA CYS A 173 -11.99 -15.23 9.99
C CYS A 173 -12.17 -15.23 8.44
N VAL A 174 -12.64 -16.34 7.87
CA VAL A 174 -12.63 -16.66 6.42
C VAL A 174 -13.88 -16.15 5.68
N ASN A 175 -14.84 -15.54 6.38
CA ASN A 175 -16.26 -15.76 6.07
C ASN A 175 -16.90 -14.88 4.98
N ASN A 176 -16.13 -14.12 4.19
CA ASN A 176 -16.68 -13.48 2.98
C ASN A 176 -15.73 -13.56 1.78
N TYR A 177 -14.42 -13.51 1.99
CA TYR A 177 -13.48 -13.45 0.87
C TYR A 177 -13.28 -14.83 0.21
N PHE A 178 -13.02 -15.89 0.97
CA PHE A 178 -12.79 -17.22 0.38
C PHE A 178 -14.04 -17.80 -0.27
N SER A 179 -15.20 -17.54 0.33
CA SER A 179 -16.50 -17.91 -0.23
C SER A 179 -16.81 -17.13 -1.50
N GLN A 180 -16.58 -15.81 -1.52
CA GLN A 180 -16.75 -14.96 -2.71
C GLN A 180 -15.85 -15.36 -3.88
N TYR A 181 -14.64 -15.87 -3.61
CA TYR A 181 -13.65 -16.20 -4.63
C TYR A 181 -13.42 -17.72 -4.84
N HIS A 182 -14.23 -18.59 -4.22
CA HIS A 182 -14.14 -20.06 -4.33
C HIS A 182 -12.73 -20.63 -4.11
N LEU A 183 -12.06 -20.09 -3.10
CA LEU A 183 -10.69 -20.41 -2.77
C LEU A 183 -10.65 -21.65 -1.87
N THR A 184 -9.87 -22.65 -2.26
CA THR A 184 -9.65 -23.91 -1.55
C THR A 184 -8.23 -23.96 -1.01
N ASP A 185 -7.94 -24.88 -0.10
CA ASP A 185 -6.59 -25.10 0.44
C ASP A 185 -5.56 -25.33 -0.67
N GLU A 186 -5.92 -26.09 -1.72
CA GLU A 186 -5.07 -26.33 -2.89
C GLU A 186 -4.77 -25.07 -3.74
N LYS A 187 -5.56 -24.00 -3.60
CA LYS A 187 -5.42 -22.75 -4.36
C LYS A 187 -4.64 -21.66 -3.60
N LEU A 188 -4.20 -21.94 -2.38
CA LEU A 188 -3.44 -21.05 -1.49
C LEU A 188 -2.02 -21.54 -1.27
#